data_AF-A0A3S3Q8B1-F1
#
_entry.id   AF-A0A3S3Q8B1-F1
#
_cell.length_a   1.000
_cell.length_b   1.000
_cell.length_c   1.000
_cell.angle_alpha   90.00
_cell.angle_beta   90.00
_cell.angle_gamma   90.00
#
_symmetry.space_group_name_H-M   'P 1'
#
loop_
_entity.id
_entity.type
_entity.pdbx_description
1 polymer ?
#
loop_
_entity_poly.entity_id
_entity_poly.type
_entity_poly.pdbx_seq_one_letter_code
_entity_poly.pdbx_strand_id
1 'polypeptide(L)'
;MKKLFSKTVTIENNKSKEETITVFNQHIEPFHKDSSKLKFEGRISLEGKFNIKIADVVKMGRTAIYPIEISGSVFETVSGGSIIEFTISDSKTSLIFRCISIPFFLIISVILYTKVLKIEPPVPWFLPIFFMVMGLLIYYFLFHYESNKAIKYWQKVLS
;
A
#
# COMPACT_ATOMS: atom_id res chain seq x y z
N MET A 1 1.92 -0.42 16.91
CA MET A 1 1.98 0.86 16.16
C MET A 1 0.86 0.83 15.11
N LYS A 2 -0.15 1.70 15.23
CA LYS A 2 -1.30 1.73 14.31
C LYS A 2 -0.83 2.31 12.97
N LYS A 3 -1.06 1.61 11.85
CA LYS A 3 -0.71 2.12 10.52
C LYS A 3 -1.64 3.30 10.20
N LEU A 4 -1.08 4.41 9.70
CA LEU A 4 -1.80 5.67 9.49
C LEU A 4 -2.88 5.56 8.40
N PHE A 5 -2.59 4.79 7.34
CA PHE A 5 -3.55 4.44 6.29
C PHE A 5 -3.79 2.94 6.32
N SER A 6 -5.02 2.56 6.69
CA SER A 6 -5.49 1.18 6.67
C SER A 6 -6.97 1.15 6.33
N LYS A 7 -7.37 0.18 5.51
CA LYS A 7 -8.78 -0.09 5.17
C LYS A 7 -9.01 -1.60 5.29
N THR A 8 -9.97 -1.99 6.12
CA THR A 8 -10.38 -3.38 6.30
C THR A 8 -11.60 -3.67 5.43
N VAL A 9 -11.63 -4.85 4.83
CA VAL A 9 -12.69 -5.34 3.95
C VAL A 9 -12.96 -6.79 4.27
N THR A 10 -14.24 -7.14 4.27
CA THR A 10 -14.74 -8.50 4.41
C THR A 10 -15.49 -8.87 3.14
N ILE A 11 -15.20 -10.06 2.59
CA ILE A 11 -15.88 -10.61 1.42
C ILE A 11 -16.41 -11.99 1.80
N GLU A 12 -17.71 -12.19 1.64
CA GLU A 12 -18.33 -13.50 1.77
C GLU A 12 -18.31 -14.21 0.40
N ASN A 13 -18.01 -15.50 0.42
CA ASN A 13 -17.95 -16.34 -0.77
C ASN A 13 -18.63 -17.69 -0.49
N ASN A 14 -19.33 -18.23 -1.48
CA ASN A 14 -19.98 -19.54 -1.40
C ASN A 14 -19.01 -20.71 -1.61
N LYS A 15 -17.78 -20.45 -2.06
CA LYS A 15 -16.73 -21.47 -2.22
C LYS A 15 -16.16 -21.90 -0.88
N SER A 16 -15.71 -23.16 -0.81
CA SER A 16 -15.01 -23.67 0.36
C SER A 16 -13.72 -22.90 0.60
N LYS A 17 -13.18 -23.00 1.83
CA LYS A 17 -11.89 -22.36 2.18
C LYS A 17 -10.76 -22.78 1.22
N GLU A 18 -10.70 -24.06 0.89
CA GLU A 18 -9.64 -24.65 0.04
C GLU A 18 -9.74 -24.16 -1.41
N GLU A 19 -10.96 -24.09 -1.95
CA GLU A 19 -11.22 -23.52 -3.28
C GLU A 19 -10.85 -22.03 -3.32
N THR A 20 -11.24 -21.27 -2.31
CA THR A 20 -10.91 -19.85 -2.19
C THR A 20 -9.39 -19.63 -2.14
N ILE A 21 -8.67 -20.41 -1.33
CA ILE A 21 -7.20 -20.37 -1.27
C ILE A 21 -6.58 -20.66 -2.65
N THR A 22 -7.12 -21.65 -3.36
CA THR A 22 -6.64 -22.04 -4.70
C THR A 22 -6.85 -20.93 -5.72
N VAL A 23 -8.05 -20.35 -5.78
CA VAL A 23 -8.37 -19.22 -6.67
C VAL A 23 -7.46 -18.03 -6.38
N PHE A 24 -7.22 -17.73 -5.11
CA PHE A 24 -6.32 -16.66 -4.71
C PHE A 24 -4.89 -16.90 -5.20
N ASN A 25 -4.33 -18.09 -4.97
CA ASN A 25 -2.96 -18.41 -5.37
C ASN A 25 -2.77 -18.42 -6.90
N GLN A 26 -3.83 -18.58 -7.70
CA GLN A 26 -3.77 -18.40 -9.15
C GLN A 26 -3.57 -16.95 -9.60
N HIS A 27 -3.91 -15.98 -8.74
CA HIS A 27 -3.85 -14.54 -9.04
C HIS A 27 -2.72 -13.81 -8.31
N ILE A 28 -1.85 -14.54 -7.60
CA ILE A 28 -0.71 -14.00 -6.85
C ILE A 28 0.55 -14.71 -7.30
N GLU A 29 1.59 -13.96 -7.62
CA GLU A 29 2.90 -14.53 -7.87
C GLU A 29 3.69 -14.68 -6.55
N PRO A 30 4.38 -15.80 -6.33
CA PRO A 30 5.14 -16.01 -5.10
C PRO A 30 6.33 -15.06 -4.94
N PHE A 31 6.86 -14.55 -6.06
CA PHE A 31 7.96 -13.58 -6.08
C PHE A 31 7.88 -12.74 -7.36
N HIS A 32 8.13 -11.43 -7.25
CA HIS A 32 8.09 -10.52 -8.39
C HIS A 32 9.37 -10.62 -9.23
N LYS A 33 9.21 -11.05 -10.48
CA LYS A 33 10.27 -11.12 -11.50
C LYS A 33 10.14 -9.93 -12.46
N ASP A 34 11.20 -9.60 -13.19
CA ASP A 34 11.18 -8.49 -14.15
C ASP A 34 10.12 -8.66 -15.27
N SER A 35 9.58 -9.86 -15.46
CA SER A 35 8.50 -10.19 -16.40
C SER A 35 7.19 -10.63 -15.72
N SER A 36 6.99 -10.27 -14.45
CA SER A 36 5.77 -10.56 -13.70
C SER A 36 4.54 -10.04 -14.45
N LYS A 37 3.54 -10.91 -14.62
CA LYS A 37 2.29 -10.56 -15.30
C LYS A 37 1.19 -10.25 -14.31
N LEU A 38 1.30 -10.76 -13.08
CA LEU A 38 0.32 -10.54 -12.03
C LEU A 38 0.60 -9.26 -11.26
N LYS A 39 -0.49 -8.58 -10.87
CA LYS A 39 -0.48 -7.32 -10.11
C LYS A 39 -0.17 -7.50 -8.62
N PHE A 40 -0.08 -8.74 -8.16
CA PHE A 40 0.01 -9.09 -6.75
C PHE A 40 1.15 -10.07 -6.51
N GLU A 41 1.93 -9.82 -5.47
CA GLU A 41 3.03 -10.67 -5.04
C GLU A 41 2.81 -11.16 -3.61
N GLY A 42 3.03 -12.44 -3.33
CA GLY A 42 2.90 -13.02 -2.00
C GLY A 42 2.47 -14.48 -2.05
N ARG A 43 1.96 -14.98 -0.92
CA ARG A 43 1.37 -16.32 -0.85
C ARG A 43 0.27 -16.38 0.20
N ILE A 44 -0.69 -17.26 -0.02
CA ILE A 44 -1.63 -17.68 1.01
C ILE A 44 -1.17 -19.01 1.59
N SER A 45 -1.12 -19.04 2.92
CA SER A 45 -0.85 -20.26 3.70
C SER A 45 -2.05 -21.21 3.67
N LEU A 46 -1.83 -22.50 3.93
CA LEU A 46 -2.90 -23.50 3.99
C LEU A 46 -3.90 -23.18 5.12
N GLU A 47 -3.46 -22.49 6.16
CA GLU A 47 -4.30 -22.01 7.24
C GLU A 47 -5.20 -20.83 6.82
N GLY A 48 -5.02 -20.30 5.60
CA GLY A 48 -5.79 -19.19 5.03
C GLY A 48 -5.20 -17.82 5.32
N LYS A 49 -4.08 -17.71 6.05
CA LYS A 49 -3.42 -16.42 6.34
C LYS A 49 -2.57 -15.95 5.17
N PHE A 50 -2.52 -14.64 4.93
CA PHE A 50 -1.73 -14.08 3.85
C PHE A 50 -1.21 -12.68 4.07
N ASN A 51 -0.15 -12.39 3.31
CA ASN A 51 0.41 -11.07 3.13
C ASN A 51 0.82 -10.93 1.66
N ILE A 52 0.19 -9.98 0.99
CA ILE A 52 0.29 -9.73 -0.45
C ILE A 52 0.72 -8.28 -0.64
N LYS A 53 1.62 -8.02 -1.58
CA LYS A 53 2.05 -6.69 -1.97
C LYS A 53 1.50 -6.38 -3.36
N ILE A 54 1.17 -5.11 -3.59
CA ILE A 54 0.80 -4.65 -4.93
C ILE A 54 2.08 -4.46 -5.74
N ALA A 55 2.19 -5.16 -6.86
CA ALA A 55 3.39 -5.31 -7.66
C ALA A 55 3.71 -4.12 -8.58
N ASP A 56 2.93 -3.03 -8.55
CA ASP A 56 3.30 -1.77 -9.20
C ASP A 56 4.43 -1.11 -8.39
N VAL A 57 5.66 -1.56 -8.64
CA VAL A 57 6.89 -1.21 -7.92
C VAL A 57 7.42 0.15 -8.38
N VAL A 58 7.71 1.04 -7.44
CA VAL A 58 8.73 2.09 -7.69
C VAL A 58 10.09 1.45 -7.44
N LYS A 59 10.82 1.13 -8.52
CA LYS A 59 12.18 0.58 -8.43
C LYS A 59 13.13 1.74 -8.14
N MET A 60 13.76 1.73 -6.97
CA MET A 60 14.83 2.67 -6.63
C MET A 60 16.15 1.89 -6.54
N GLY A 61 16.86 1.82 -7.67
CA GLY A 61 18.01 0.93 -7.82
C GLY A 61 17.61 -0.55 -7.74
N ARG A 62 18.25 -1.33 -6.85
CA ARG A 62 17.94 -2.75 -6.62
C ARG A 62 16.78 -2.99 -5.65
N THR A 63 16.25 -1.92 -5.04
CA THR A 63 15.23 -2.04 -4.00
C THR A 63 13.84 -1.76 -4.57
N ALA A 64 12.95 -2.74 -4.47
CA ALA A 64 11.54 -2.58 -4.77
C ALA A 64 10.83 -1.89 -3.59
N ILE A 65 10.25 -0.71 -3.83
CA ILE A 65 9.40 -0.03 -2.85
C ILE A 65 7.95 -0.38 -3.18
N TYR A 66 7.34 -1.15 -2.29
CA TYR A 66 5.91 -1.45 -2.34
C TYR A 66 5.20 -0.40 -1.50
N PRO A 67 4.33 0.44 -2.06
CA PRO A 67 3.62 1.44 -1.26
C PRO A 67 2.48 0.82 -0.45
N ILE A 68 1.96 -0.35 -0.85
CA ILE A 68 0.75 -0.94 -0.28
C ILE A 68 0.95 -2.44 0.00
N GLU A 69 0.53 -2.86 1.20
CA GLU A 69 0.49 -4.24 1.67
C GLU A 69 -0.95 -4.64 2.03
N ILE A 70 -1.37 -5.83 1.60
CA ILE A 70 -2.65 -6.44 1.88
C ILE A 70 -2.41 -7.65 2.79
N SER A 71 -2.90 -7.60 4.02
CA SER A 71 -2.77 -8.71 4.98
C SER A 71 -4.14 -9.19 5.42
N GLY A 72 -4.36 -10.50 5.47
CA GLY A 72 -5.68 -11.04 5.77
C GLY A 72 -5.69 -12.52 6.11
N SER A 73 -6.89 -13.03 6.30
CA SER A 73 -7.18 -14.44 6.55
C SER A 73 -8.44 -14.89 5.82
N VAL A 74 -8.44 -16.14 5.39
CA VAL A 74 -9.62 -16.86 4.88
C VAL A 74 -10.13 -17.78 5.98
N PHE A 75 -11.40 -17.61 6.31
CA PHE A 75 -12.15 -18.39 7.29
C PHE A 75 -13.21 -19.24 6.59
N GLU A 76 -13.59 -20.34 7.21
CA GLU A 76 -14.68 -21.18 6.75
C GLU A 76 -15.97 -20.80 7.47
N THR A 77 -17.11 -20.84 6.77
CA THR A 77 -18.42 -20.58 7.37
C THR A 77 -19.11 -21.89 7.76
N VAL A 78 -20.03 -21.80 8.72
CA VAL A 78 -20.85 -22.94 9.16
C VAL A 78 -21.70 -23.51 8.00
N SER A 79 -22.00 -22.69 7.00
CA SER A 79 -22.75 -23.08 5.80
C SER A 79 -21.90 -23.76 4.70
N GLY A 80 -20.60 -23.98 4.93
CA GLY A 80 -19.69 -24.59 3.95
C GLY A 80 -19.08 -23.61 2.93
N GLY A 81 -19.32 -22.31 3.09
CA GLY A 81 -18.67 -21.24 2.33
C GLY A 81 -17.40 -20.71 3.02
N SER A 82 -16.93 -19.55 2.60
CA SER A 82 -15.75 -18.90 3.18
C SER A 82 -15.92 -17.38 3.35
N ILE A 83 -15.30 -16.84 4.39
CA ILE A 83 -15.20 -15.40 4.65
C ILE A 83 -13.75 -15.00 4.50
N ILE A 84 -13.50 -13.96 3.72
CA ILE A 84 -12.16 -13.43 3.49
C ILE A 84 -12.12 -12.06 4.15
N GLU A 85 -11.32 -11.93 5.19
CA GLU A 85 -11.05 -10.65 5.84
C GLU A 85 -9.65 -10.20 5.51
N PHE A 86 -9.52 -9.00 4.96
CA PHE A 86 -8.22 -8.42 4.69
C PHE A 86 -8.17 -6.94 4.99
N THR A 87 -6.98 -6.49 5.32
CA THR A 87 -6.65 -5.11 5.56
C THR A 87 -5.62 -4.67 4.54
N ILE A 88 -5.99 -3.68 3.74
CA ILE A 88 -5.08 -2.94 2.88
C ILE A 88 -4.45 -1.86 3.72
N SER A 89 -3.14 -1.80 3.73
CA SER A 89 -2.40 -0.89 4.59
C SER A 89 -1.15 -0.40 3.92
N ASP A 90 -0.68 0.75 4.39
CA ASP A 90 0.58 1.30 3.95
C ASP A 90 1.75 0.37 4.30
N SER A 91 2.75 0.30 3.43
CA SER A 91 3.96 -0.46 3.75
C SER A 91 4.81 0.25 4.80
N LYS A 92 5.62 -0.53 5.51
CA LYS A 92 6.58 0.04 6.48
C LYS A 92 7.59 0.97 5.81
N THR A 93 7.98 0.67 4.57
CA THR A 93 8.96 1.46 3.80
C THR A 93 8.43 2.85 3.46
N SER A 94 7.14 2.92 3.11
CA SER A 94 6.44 4.18 2.82
C SER A 94 6.29 5.05 4.08
N LEU A 95 6.07 4.43 5.25
CA LEU A 95 6.07 5.13 6.54
C LEU A 95 7.44 5.75 6.86
N ILE A 96 8.53 5.02 6.62
CA ILE A 96 9.90 5.53 6.82
C ILE A 96 10.18 6.72 5.89
N PHE A 97 9.80 6.63 4.62
CA PHE A 97 10.01 7.73 3.67
C PHE A 97 9.32 9.02 4.14
N ARG A 98 8.10 8.93 4.68
CA ARG A 98 7.39 10.09 5.26
C ARG A 98 8.03 10.61 6.54
N CYS A 99 8.48 9.72 7.42
CA CYS A 99 9.16 10.10 8.65
C CYS A 99 10.47 10.86 8.39
N ILE A 100 11.11 10.65 7.24
CA ILE A 100 12.32 11.36 6.83
C ILE A 100 11.98 12.63 6.06
N SER A 101 10.99 12.59 5.16
CA SER A 101 10.69 13.73 4.28
C SER A 101 10.06 14.91 5.03
N ILE A 102 9.15 14.67 5.99
CA ILE A 102 8.50 15.73 6.78
C ILE A 102 9.52 16.60 7.54
N PRO A 103 10.42 16.05 8.39
CA PRO A 103 11.39 16.88 9.10
C PRO A 103 12.38 17.56 8.16
N PHE A 104 12.75 16.92 7.04
CA PHE A 104 13.62 17.53 6.03
C PHE A 104 12.99 18.79 5.43
N PHE A 105 11.71 18.75 5.03
CA PHE A 105 11.00 19.91 4.52
C PHE A 105 10.84 21.01 5.58
N LEU A 106 10.60 20.64 6.85
CA LEU A 106 10.53 21.61 7.95
C LEU A 106 11.87 22.32 8.17
N ILE A 107 12.99 21.59 8.17
CA ILE A 107 14.33 22.17 8.30
C ILE A 107 14.60 23.14 7.15
N ILE A 108 14.30 22.75 5.90
CA ILE A 108 14.44 23.64 4.74
C ILE A 108 13.59 24.90 4.91
N SER A 109 12.32 24.78 5.33
CA SER A 109 11.45 25.93 5.59
C SER A 109 12.03 26.88 6.63
N VAL A 110 12.62 26.37 7.70
CA VAL A 110 13.28 27.20 8.73
C VAL A 110 14.51 27.92 8.17
N ILE A 111 15.34 27.24 7.38
CA ILE A 111 16.52 27.83 6.76
C ILE A 111 16.13 28.95 5.78
N LEU A 112 15.08 28.74 4.98
CA LEU A 112 14.55 29.75 4.06
C LEU A 112 13.96 30.94 4.81
N TYR A 113 13.20 30.68 5.89
CA TYR A 113 12.62 31.73 6.74
C TYR A 113 13.70 32.62 7.38
N THR A 114 14.75 32.00 7.92
CA THR A 114 15.86 32.70 8.59
C THR A 114 16.83 33.40 7.63
N LYS A 115 16.60 33.30 6.30
CA LYS A 115 17.45 33.86 5.23
C LYS A 115 18.94 33.48 5.32
N VAL A 116 19.25 32.38 6.01
CA VAL A 116 20.65 31.92 6.21
C VAL A 116 21.35 31.69 4.88
N LEU A 117 20.62 31.23 3.85
CA LEU A 117 21.19 30.90 2.54
C LEU A 117 21.35 32.08 1.56
N LYS A 118 20.98 33.33 1.91
CA LYS A 118 21.07 34.52 1.02
C LYS A 118 20.64 34.26 -0.44
N ILE A 119 19.59 33.48 -0.64
CA ILE A 119 19.10 33.11 -1.98
C ILE A 119 18.41 34.33 -2.60
N GLU A 120 18.93 34.82 -3.72
CA GLU A 120 18.26 35.81 -4.58
C GLU A 120 17.71 35.12 -5.84
N PRO A 121 16.42 35.27 -6.16
CA PRO A 121 15.36 35.93 -5.38
C PRO A 121 14.93 35.13 -4.13
N PRO A 122 14.38 35.79 -3.09
CA PRO A 122 14.00 35.11 -1.86
C PRO A 122 12.87 34.09 -2.12
N VAL A 123 13.17 32.81 -1.93
CA VAL A 123 12.17 31.74 -2.00
C VAL A 123 11.17 31.92 -0.85
N PRO A 124 9.85 31.93 -1.10
CA PRO A 124 8.87 32.04 -0.05
C PRO A 124 8.98 30.88 0.96
N TRP A 125 9.01 31.20 2.26
CA TRP A 125 9.19 30.21 3.33
C TRP A 125 8.06 29.16 3.41
N PHE A 126 6.88 29.50 2.91
CA PHE A 126 5.71 28.60 2.85
C PHE A 126 5.78 27.63 1.66
N LEU A 127 6.68 27.86 0.70
CA LEU A 127 6.79 27.04 -0.50
C LEU A 127 7.13 25.56 -0.19
N PRO A 128 8.10 25.23 0.68
CA PRO A 128 8.36 23.83 1.04
C PRO A 128 7.18 23.18 1.78
N ILE A 129 6.49 23.94 2.63
CA ILE A 129 5.27 23.47 3.33
C ILE A 129 4.17 23.15 2.31
N PHE A 130 3.95 24.04 1.33
CA PHE A 130 2.98 23.83 0.26
C PHE A 130 3.27 22.54 -0.52
N PHE A 131 4.52 22.32 -0.95
CA PHE A 131 4.90 21.10 -1.65
C PHE A 131 4.78 19.84 -0.78
N MET A 132 5.09 19.94 0.52
CA MET A 132 4.89 18.84 1.45
C MET A 132 3.41 18.46 1.57
N VAL A 133 2.51 19.44 1.75
CA VAL A 133 1.06 19.19 1.84
C VAL A 133 0.52 18.62 0.53
N MET A 134 0.92 19.20 -0.61
CA MET A 134 0.56 18.68 -1.94
C MET A 134 1.03 17.24 -2.14
N GLY A 135 2.27 16.92 -1.74
CA GLY A 135 2.81 15.56 -1.81
C GLY A 135 2.02 14.56 -0.96
N LEU A 136 1.63 14.94 0.26
CA LEU A 136 0.79 14.11 1.13
C LEU A 136 -0.62 13.91 0.56
N LEU A 137 -1.22 14.94 -0.05
CA LEU A 137 -2.53 14.83 -0.71
C LEU A 137 -2.46 13.90 -1.93
N ILE A 138 -1.48 14.08 -2.81
CA ILE A 138 -1.27 13.20 -3.97
C ILE A 138 -1.10 11.76 -3.50
N TYR A 139 -0.27 11.55 -2.46
CA TYR A 139 -0.08 10.23 -1.86
C TYR A 139 -1.39 9.64 -1.33
N TYR A 140 -2.18 10.43 -0.60
CA TYR A 140 -3.49 10.00 -0.09
C TYR A 140 -4.43 9.56 -1.21
N PHE A 141 -4.54 10.36 -2.28
CA PHE A 141 -5.37 10.03 -3.43
C PHE A 141 -4.89 8.75 -4.14
N LEU A 142 -3.58 8.60 -4.35
CA LEU A 142 -2.99 7.40 -4.95
C LEU A 142 -3.27 6.16 -4.09
N PHE A 143 -3.08 6.26 -2.77
CA PHE A 143 -3.38 5.18 -1.84
C PHE A 143 -4.85 4.77 -1.93
N HIS A 144 -5.77 5.74 -1.91
CA HIS A 144 -7.20 5.47 -1.96
C HIS A 144 -7.62 4.86 -3.30
N TYR A 145 -7.08 5.37 -4.41
CA TYR A 145 -7.32 4.86 -5.76
C TYR A 145 -6.86 3.41 -5.91
N GLU A 146 -5.60 3.11 -5.60
CA GLU A 146 -5.06 1.75 -5.73
C GLU A 146 -5.70 0.77 -4.74
N SER A 147 -6.01 1.21 -3.51
CA SER A 147 -6.74 0.38 -2.54
C SER A 147 -8.12 -0.01 -3.07
N ASN A 148 -8.90 0.96 -3.57
CA ASN A 148 -10.24 0.67 -4.10
C ASN A 148 -10.20 -0.21 -5.35
N LYS A 149 -9.19 -0.02 -6.21
CA LYS A 149 -8.95 -0.86 -7.39
C LYS A 149 -8.61 -2.30 -6.99
N ALA A 150 -7.75 -2.49 -5.99
CA ALA A 150 -7.42 -3.81 -5.45
C ALA A 150 -8.65 -4.49 -4.82
N ILE A 151 -9.46 -3.75 -4.05
CA ILE A 151 -10.71 -4.28 -3.45
C ILE A 151 -11.66 -4.76 -4.55
N LYS A 152 -11.94 -3.91 -5.55
CA LYS A 152 -12.83 -4.27 -6.66
C LYS A 152 -12.33 -5.48 -7.45
N TYR A 153 -11.01 -5.58 -7.64
CA TYR A 153 -10.41 -6.74 -8.28
C TYR A 153 -10.67 -8.02 -7.50
N TRP A 154 -10.37 -8.03 -6.20
CA TRP A 154 -10.59 -9.21 -5.36
C TRP A 154 -12.07 -9.57 -5.23
N GLN A 155 -12.95 -8.59 -5.09
CA GLN A 155 -14.39 -8.82 -5.13
C GLN A 155 -14.83 -9.52 -6.41
N LYS A 156 -14.29 -9.14 -7.58
CA LYS A 156 -14.61 -9.77 -8.86
C LYS A 156 -14.02 -11.18 -9.01
N VAL A 157 -12.83 -11.43 -8.46
CA VAL A 157 -12.18 -12.74 -8.54
C VAL A 157 -12.87 -13.76 -7.61
N LEU A 158 -13.49 -13.28 -6.54
CA LEU A 158 -14.06 -14.09 -5.46
C LEU A 158 -15.58 -14.21 -5.50
N SER A 159 -16.28 -13.33 -6.24
CA SER A 159 -17.70 -13.48 -6.59
C SER A 159 -17.91 -14.60 -7.59
#